data_AF-A0A1C0A7S0-F1
#
_entry.id   AF-A0A1C0A7S0-F1
#
_cell.length_a   1.000
_cell.length_b   1.000
_cell.length_c   1.000
_cell.angle_alpha   90.00
_cell.angle_beta   90.00
_cell.angle_gamma   90.00
#
_symmetry.space_group_name_H-M   'P 1'
#
loop_
_entity.id
_entity.type
_entity.pdbx_description
1 polymer ?
#
loop_
_entity_poly.entity_id
_entity_poly.type
_entity_poly.pdbx_seq_one_letter_code
_entity_poly.pdbx_strand_id
1 'polypeptide(L)'
;MNIFKEIIKMFLEKQFIRTLIATAGTFIIYIILPNDYYLIMKLGILGFYIFVFILAFLLIVLIEKVIEFFKKNSLKRANKIYQRKEKERNIKVRLEQIWSYVDGLSNDDFLLLQKFIENGNKPIEKNANTHYSSNSLLSSQYVHNTIVAPPKNEIKNGDGNMNYKELFMKANSSGKKLYVLEDSFYQLLKYSKEKYGRISHFR
;
A
#
# COMPACT_ATOMS: atom_id res chain seq x y z
N MET A 1 -35.52 -24.09 28.57
CA MET A 1 -36.51 -23.94 27.47
C MET A 1 -36.10 -22.90 26.43
N ASN A 2 -35.43 -21.79 26.78
CA ASN A 2 -35.01 -20.75 25.81
C ASN A 2 -33.92 -21.19 24.80
N ILE A 3 -32.91 -21.95 25.24
CA ILE A 3 -31.81 -22.40 24.37
C ILE A 3 -32.32 -23.29 23.24
N PHE A 4 -33.25 -24.21 23.54
CA PHE A 4 -33.86 -25.07 22.51
C PHE A 4 -34.62 -24.26 21.46
N LYS A 5 -35.34 -23.21 21.89
CA LYS A 5 -36.06 -22.32 20.99
C LYS A 5 -35.12 -21.51 20.10
N GLU A 6 -33.99 -21.06 20.63
CA GLU A 6 -32.94 -20.38 19.86
C GLU A 6 -32.23 -21.31 18.86
N ILE A 7 -31.92 -22.55 19.26
CA ILE A 7 -31.34 -23.55 18.36
C ILE A 7 -32.31 -23.86 17.23
N ILE A 8 -33.59 -24.10 17.55
CA ILE A 8 -34.64 -24.36 16.55
C ILE A 8 -34.81 -23.15 15.62
N LYS A 9 -34.83 -21.92 16.16
CA LYS A 9 -34.91 -20.69 15.37
C LYS A 9 -33.70 -20.54 14.44
N MET A 10 -32.49 -20.73 14.95
CA MET A 10 -31.26 -20.65 14.16
C MET A 10 -31.24 -21.71 13.04
N PHE A 11 -31.76 -22.90 13.32
CA PHE A 11 -31.89 -23.98 12.34
C PHE A 11 -32.94 -23.66 11.27
N LEU A 12 -34.10 -23.15 11.67
CA LEU A 12 -35.20 -22.74 10.78
C LEU A 12 -34.88 -21.51 9.92
N GLU A 13 -34.08 -20.56 10.40
CA GLU A 13 -33.77 -19.36 9.61
C GLU A 13 -32.56 -19.56 8.70
N LYS A 14 -31.51 -20.26 9.15
CA LYS A 14 -30.24 -20.34 8.41
C LYS A 14 -30.04 -21.63 7.64
N GLN A 15 -30.65 -22.73 8.09
CA GLN A 15 -30.39 -24.06 7.52
C GLN A 15 -31.65 -24.69 6.93
N PHE A 16 -32.83 -24.09 7.08
CA PHE A 16 -34.10 -24.68 6.63
C PHE A 16 -34.12 -25.10 5.17
N ILE A 17 -33.62 -24.25 4.26
CA ILE A 17 -33.53 -24.61 2.84
C ILE A 17 -32.64 -25.85 2.65
N ARG A 18 -31.51 -25.93 3.35
CA ARG A 18 -30.58 -27.07 3.28
C ARG A 18 -31.20 -28.34 3.84
N THR A 19 -31.92 -28.21 4.95
CA THR A 19 -32.69 -29.29 5.56
C THR A 19 -33.77 -29.79 4.60
N LEU A 20 -34.48 -28.89 3.92
CA LEU A 20 -35.56 -29.24 2.98
C LEU A 20 -35.01 -29.99 1.76
N ILE A 21 -33.87 -29.53 1.22
CA ILE A 21 -33.16 -30.22 0.12
C ILE A 21 -32.63 -31.58 0.58
N ALA A 22 -32.02 -31.68 1.76
CA ALA A 22 -31.51 -32.94 2.30
C ALA A 22 -32.63 -33.96 2.54
N THR A 23 -33.76 -33.52 3.08
CA THR A 23 -34.96 -34.35 3.28
C THR A 23 -35.51 -34.84 1.95
N ALA A 24 -35.69 -33.96 0.96
CA ALA A 24 -36.14 -34.35 -0.37
C ALA A 24 -35.18 -35.35 -1.03
N GLY A 25 -33.86 -35.10 -0.94
CA GLY A 25 -32.84 -36.02 -1.45
C GLY A 25 -32.87 -37.39 -0.77
N THR A 26 -33.15 -37.42 0.53
CA THR A 26 -33.29 -38.66 1.30
C THR A 26 -34.47 -39.50 0.80
N PHE A 27 -35.63 -38.87 0.55
CA PHE A 27 -36.79 -39.57 -0.02
C PHE A 27 -36.53 -40.09 -1.43
N ILE A 28 -35.86 -39.31 -2.28
CA ILE A 28 -35.49 -39.74 -3.64
C ILE A 28 -34.57 -40.97 -3.59
N ILE A 29 -33.54 -40.92 -2.74
CA ILE A 29 -32.61 -42.04 -2.55
C ILE A 29 -33.33 -43.29 -2.06
N TYR A 30 -34.26 -43.13 -1.11
CA TYR A 30 -35.05 -44.25 -0.59
C TYR A 30 -35.93 -44.90 -1.67
N ILE A 31 -36.58 -44.11 -2.53
CA ILE A 31 -37.44 -44.64 -3.60
C ILE A 31 -36.62 -45.41 -4.65
N ILE A 32 -35.38 -45.00 -4.90
CA ILE A 32 -34.51 -45.62 -5.92
C ILE A 32 -33.84 -46.90 -5.39
N LEU A 33 -33.56 -46.98 -4.09
CA LEU A 33 -32.84 -48.12 -3.51
C LEU A 33 -33.73 -49.36 -3.35
N PRO A 34 -33.22 -50.55 -3.67
CA PRO A 34 -33.95 -51.79 -3.45
C PRO A 34 -34.07 -52.11 -1.95
N ASN A 35 -35.17 -52.73 -1.55
CA ASN A 35 -35.51 -52.95 -0.14
C ASN A 35 -34.55 -53.91 0.60
N ASP A 36 -33.82 -54.74 -0.13
CA ASP A 36 -32.81 -55.68 0.38
C ASP A 36 -31.42 -55.04 0.54
N TYR A 37 -31.31 -53.72 0.35
CA TYR A 37 -30.05 -53.02 0.46
C TYR A 37 -29.42 -53.22 1.85
N TYR A 38 -28.14 -53.59 1.86
CA TYR A 38 -27.40 -54.00 3.06
C TYR A 38 -27.52 -53.02 4.24
N LEU A 39 -27.48 -51.71 3.96
CA LEU A 39 -27.58 -50.68 4.99
C LEU A 39 -28.99 -50.61 5.61
N ILE A 40 -30.05 -50.88 4.83
CA ILE A 40 -31.43 -50.95 5.34
C ILE A 40 -31.57 -52.16 6.26
N MET A 41 -31.01 -53.31 5.88
CA MET A 41 -31.06 -54.52 6.71
C MET A 41 -30.33 -54.38 8.05
N LYS A 42 -29.21 -53.64 8.10
CA LYS A 42 -28.43 -53.46 9.32
C LYS A 42 -28.90 -52.33 10.23
N LEU A 43 -29.34 -51.21 9.65
CA LEU A 43 -29.72 -50.02 10.42
C LEU A 43 -31.22 -49.93 10.68
N GLY A 44 -32.02 -50.75 9.99
CA GLY A 44 -33.45 -50.58 9.89
C GLY A 44 -33.81 -49.37 9.04
N ILE A 45 -35.08 -49.31 8.63
CA ILE A 45 -35.62 -48.26 7.75
C ILE A 45 -35.40 -46.86 8.35
N LEU A 46 -35.75 -46.68 9.62
CA LEU A 46 -35.57 -45.39 10.32
C LEU A 46 -34.11 -44.97 10.44
N GLY A 47 -33.21 -45.89 10.80
CA GLY A 47 -31.79 -45.62 10.91
C GLY A 47 -31.17 -45.24 9.55
N PHE A 48 -31.61 -45.89 8.49
CA PHE A 48 -31.21 -45.57 7.12
C PHE A 48 -31.63 -44.16 6.70
N TYR A 49 -32.88 -43.76 6.96
CA TYR A 49 -33.36 -42.40 6.68
C TYR A 49 -32.53 -41.32 7.36
N ILE A 50 -32.27 -41.49 8.66
CA ILE A 50 -31.45 -40.53 9.44
C ILE A 50 -30.03 -40.46 8.88
N PHE A 51 -29.44 -41.61 8.55
CA PHE A 51 -28.08 -41.68 8.01
C PHE A 51 -27.94 -40.96 6.66
N VAL A 52 -28.84 -41.24 5.72
CA VAL A 52 -28.83 -40.60 4.40
C VAL A 52 -29.09 -39.10 4.52
N PHE A 53 -30.01 -38.69 5.39
CA PHE A 53 -30.26 -37.27 5.66
C PHE A 53 -29.00 -36.55 6.15
N ILE A 54 -28.28 -37.13 7.11
CA ILE A 54 -27.04 -36.54 7.64
C ILE A 54 -25.98 -36.42 6.54
N LEU A 55 -25.81 -37.44 5.72
CA LEU A 55 -24.89 -37.42 4.59
C LEU A 55 -25.25 -36.35 3.55
N ALA A 56 -26.52 -36.27 3.16
CA ALA A 56 -27.01 -35.28 2.21
C ALA A 56 -26.81 -33.85 2.77
N PHE A 57 -27.12 -33.64 4.05
CA PHE A 57 -26.93 -32.36 4.71
C PHE A 57 -25.45 -31.95 4.75
N LEU A 58 -24.55 -32.87 5.12
CA LEU A 58 -23.11 -32.63 5.12
C LEU A 58 -22.58 -32.27 3.73
N LEU A 59 -23.05 -32.97 2.68
CA LEU A 59 -22.67 -32.68 1.30
C LEU A 59 -23.08 -31.26 0.89
N ILE A 60 -24.31 -30.84 1.20
CA ILE A 60 -24.79 -29.49 0.88
C ILE A 60 -23.91 -28.43 1.56
N VAL A 61 -23.63 -28.59 2.85
CA VAL A 61 -22.77 -27.67 3.62
C VAL A 61 -21.36 -27.60 3.02
N LEU A 62 -20.83 -28.73 2.56
CA LEU A 62 -19.50 -28.81 1.95
C LEU A 62 -19.49 -28.08 0.60
N ILE A 63 -20.49 -28.30 -0.25
CA ILE A 63 -20.62 -27.65 -1.57
C ILE A 63 -20.66 -26.12 -1.41
N GLU A 64 -21.45 -25.60 -0.49
CA GLU A 64 -21.53 -24.15 -0.26
C GLU A 64 -20.19 -23.56 0.17
N LYS A 65 -19.48 -24.21 1.10
CA LYS A 65 -18.14 -23.79 1.51
C LYS A 65 -17.14 -23.78 0.36
N VAL A 66 -17.22 -24.78 -0.53
CA VAL A 66 -16.37 -24.85 -1.72
C VAL A 66 -16.67 -23.69 -2.67
N ILE A 67 -17.95 -23.40 -2.93
CA ILE A 67 -18.38 -22.26 -3.77
C ILE A 67 -17.86 -20.94 -3.19
N GLU A 68 -18.03 -20.71 -1.88
CA GLU A 68 -17.53 -19.51 -1.21
C GLU A 68 -16.00 -19.39 -1.30
N PHE A 69 -15.28 -20.50 -1.12
CA PHE A 69 -13.83 -20.55 -1.24
C PHE A 69 -13.37 -20.11 -2.64
N PHE A 70 -13.98 -20.65 -3.69
CA PHE A 70 -13.65 -20.27 -5.07
C PHE A 70 -14.00 -18.81 -5.38
N LYS A 71 -15.18 -18.31 -4.94
CA LYS A 71 -15.57 -16.89 -5.10
C LYS A 71 -14.55 -15.96 -4.44
N LYS A 72 -14.18 -16.23 -3.19
CA LYS A 72 -13.22 -15.43 -2.43
C LYS A 72 -11.83 -15.43 -3.09
N ASN A 73 -11.39 -16.57 -3.60
CA ASN A 73 -10.10 -16.68 -4.27
C ASN A 73 -10.07 -15.92 -5.61
N SER A 74 -11.16 -15.96 -6.38
CA SER A 74 -11.29 -15.20 -7.63
C SER A 74 -11.27 -13.68 -7.40
N LEU A 75 -12.07 -13.19 -6.45
CA LEU A 75 -12.11 -11.77 -6.07
C LEU A 75 -10.75 -11.25 -5.61
N LYS A 76 -10.02 -12.03 -4.80
CA LYS A 76 -8.65 -11.68 -4.38
C LYS A 76 -7.70 -11.51 -5.56
N ARG A 77 -7.79 -12.38 -6.57
CA ARG A 77 -6.96 -12.29 -7.79
C ARG A 77 -7.31 -11.04 -8.60
N ALA A 78 -8.59 -10.79 -8.82
CA ALA A 78 -9.06 -9.60 -9.55
C ALA A 78 -8.61 -8.30 -8.86
N ASN A 79 -8.82 -8.18 -7.54
CA ASN A 79 -8.39 -7.02 -6.77
C ASN A 79 -6.88 -6.82 -6.81
N LYS A 80 -6.08 -7.89 -6.75
CA LYS A 80 -4.62 -7.81 -6.85
C LYS A 80 -4.16 -7.27 -8.21
N ILE A 81 -4.82 -7.68 -9.30
CA ILE A 81 -4.53 -7.18 -10.65
C ILE A 81 -4.91 -5.70 -10.76
N TYR A 82 -6.08 -5.32 -10.26
CA TYR A 82 -6.54 -3.92 -10.24
C TYR A 82 -5.56 -3.03 -9.48
N GLN A 83 -5.20 -3.41 -8.24
CA GLN A 83 -4.26 -2.67 -7.41
C GLN A 83 -2.87 -2.54 -8.06
N ARG A 84 -2.40 -3.56 -8.80
CA ARG A 84 -1.14 -3.47 -9.54
C ARG A 84 -1.22 -2.43 -10.66
N LYS A 85 -2.28 -2.48 -11.48
CA LYS A 85 -2.51 -1.51 -12.56
C LYS A 85 -2.65 -0.08 -12.03
N GLU A 86 -3.33 0.09 -10.92
CA GLU A 86 -3.49 1.39 -10.27
C GLU A 86 -2.15 1.93 -9.75
N LYS A 87 -1.34 1.09 -9.08
CA LYS A 87 0.02 1.48 -8.66
C LYS A 87 0.90 1.88 -9.84
N GLU A 88 0.85 1.12 -10.94
CA GLU A 88 1.60 1.46 -12.15
C GLU A 88 1.15 2.79 -12.76
N ARG A 89 -0.16 3.06 -12.80
CA ARG A 89 -0.70 4.34 -13.26
C ARG A 89 -0.25 5.49 -12.34
N ASN A 90 -0.34 5.31 -11.03
CA ASN A 90 0.07 6.32 -10.07
C ASN A 90 1.57 6.63 -10.18
N ILE A 91 2.41 5.61 -10.36
CA ILE A 91 3.85 5.80 -10.61
C ILE A 91 4.07 6.58 -11.91
N LYS A 92 3.37 6.23 -13.00
CA LYS A 92 3.48 6.96 -14.28
C LYS A 92 3.08 8.43 -14.12
N VAL A 93 1.95 8.71 -13.48
CA VAL A 93 1.50 10.11 -13.23
C VAL A 93 2.53 10.90 -12.45
N ARG A 94 3.11 10.31 -11.38
CA ARG A 94 4.16 10.97 -10.61
C ARG A 94 5.44 11.18 -11.41
N LEU A 95 5.81 10.22 -12.26
CA LEU A 95 6.95 10.38 -13.17
C LEU A 95 6.72 11.55 -14.14
N GLU A 96 5.52 11.66 -14.72
CA GLU A 96 5.22 12.77 -15.62
C GLU A 96 5.26 14.13 -14.93
N GLN A 97 4.79 14.19 -13.68
CA GLN A 97 4.90 15.40 -12.87
C GLN A 97 6.36 15.79 -12.61
N ILE A 98 7.21 14.82 -12.29
CA ILE A 98 8.65 15.06 -12.12
C ILE A 98 9.29 15.48 -13.42
N TRP A 99 9.07 14.75 -14.53
CA TRP A 99 9.70 15.10 -15.81
C TRP A 99 9.30 16.49 -16.27
N SER A 100 8.01 16.83 -16.15
CA SER A 100 7.52 18.18 -16.45
C SER A 100 8.16 19.24 -15.56
N TYR A 101 8.36 18.95 -14.28
CA TYR A 101 9.06 19.85 -13.36
C TYR A 101 10.53 20.03 -13.75
N VAL A 102 11.23 18.94 -14.06
CA VAL A 102 12.65 18.95 -14.45
C VAL A 102 12.86 19.69 -15.77
N ASP A 103 11.97 19.53 -16.74
CA ASP A 103 12.04 20.26 -18.01
C ASP A 103 11.86 21.78 -17.82
N GLY A 104 11.10 22.18 -16.79
CA GLY A 104 10.91 23.58 -16.40
C GLY A 104 12.11 24.19 -15.65
N LEU A 105 13.10 23.40 -15.23
CA LEU A 105 14.27 23.91 -14.53
C LEU A 105 15.16 24.75 -15.45
N SER A 106 15.82 25.76 -14.87
CA SER A 106 16.93 26.43 -15.54
C SER A 106 18.08 25.44 -15.82
N ASN A 107 19.01 25.79 -16.71
CA ASN A 107 20.18 24.93 -16.97
C ASN A 107 21.03 24.75 -15.70
N ASP A 108 21.19 25.81 -14.90
CA ASP A 108 21.96 25.77 -13.66
C ASP A 108 21.30 24.89 -12.59
N ASP A 109 19.97 25.01 -12.44
CA ASP A 109 19.21 24.16 -11.52
C ASP A 109 19.21 22.69 -11.98
N PHE A 110 19.18 22.44 -13.29
CA PHE A 110 19.27 21.09 -13.84
C PHE A 110 20.65 20.46 -13.57
N LEU A 111 21.74 21.20 -13.79
CA LEU A 111 23.10 20.74 -13.44
C LEU A 111 23.24 20.48 -11.93
N LEU A 112 22.62 21.32 -11.11
CA LEU A 112 22.58 21.12 -9.67
C LEU A 112 21.79 19.87 -9.29
N LEU A 113 20.65 19.61 -9.95
CA LEU A 113 19.87 18.39 -9.78
C LEU A 113 20.68 17.15 -10.16
N GLN A 114 21.38 17.19 -11.29
CA GLN A 114 22.27 16.10 -11.71
C GLN A 114 23.34 15.82 -10.65
N LYS A 115 23.93 16.87 -10.06
CA LYS A 115 24.92 16.73 -8.98
C LYS A 115 24.34 16.03 -7.74
N PHE A 116 23.09 16.33 -7.36
CA PHE A 116 22.40 15.59 -6.30
C PHE A 116 22.15 14.12 -6.66
N ILE A 117 21.84 13.82 -7.92
CA ILE A 117 21.62 12.44 -8.35
C ILE A 117 22.92 11.65 -8.33
N GLU A 118 23.99 12.22 -8.87
CA GLU A 118 25.32 11.61 -9.00
C GLU A 118 26.00 11.41 -7.64
N ASN A 119 25.83 12.34 -6.70
CA ASN A 119 26.45 12.24 -5.39
C ASN A 119 25.67 11.33 -4.41
N GLY A 120 24.56 10.71 -4.85
CA GLY A 120 23.73 9.85 -4.01
C GLY A 120 22.85 10.60 -3.01
N ASN A 121 22.38 11.80 -3.38
CA ASN A 121 21.65 12.74 -2.53
C ASN A 121 22.40 13.17 -1.26
N LYS A 122 23.74 13.25 -1.32
CA LYS A 122 24.52 13.81 -0.22
C LYS A 122 24.29 15.32 -0.14
N PRO A 123 24.24 15.91 1.06
CA PRO A 123 23.99 17.33 1.21
C PRO A 123 25.02 18.19 0.46
N ILE A 124 24.54 19.21 -0.25
CA ILE A 124 25.38 20.17 -0.97
C ILE A 124 25.41 21.47 -0.18
N GLU A 125 26.62 21.97 0.06
CA GLU A 125 26.84 23.20 0.80
C GLU A 125 26.79 24.43 -0.13
N LYS A 126 26.08 25.48 0.31
CA LYS A 126 26.02 26.80 -0.34
C LYS A 126 26.05 27.91 0.71
N ASN A 127 26.39 29.12 0.28
CA ASN A 127 26.39 30.30 1.15
C ASN A 127 24.97 30.62 1.62
N ALA A 128 24.79 30.90 2.92
CA ALA A 128 23.47 31.17 3.49
C ALA A 128 22.80 32.45 2.95
N ASN A 129 23.61 33.42 2.50
CA ASN A 129 23.16 34.71 1.96
C ASN A 129 22.78 34.68 0.50
N THR A 130 22.96 33.56 -0.18
CA THR A 130 22.55 33.46 -1.59
C THR A 130 21.03 33.45 -1.64
N HIS A 131 20.46 34.52 -2.21
CA HIS A 131 19.04 34.58 -2.52
C HIS A 131 18.78 33.84 -3.82
N TYR A 132 17.99 32.78 -3.75
CA TYR A 132 17.50 32.05 -4.90
C TYR A 132 16.15 32.65 -5.31
N SER A 133 15.90 32.73 -6.63
CA SER A 133 14.58 33.11 -7.14
C SER A 133 13.54 32.08 -6.67
N SER A 134 12.27 32.48 -6.57
CA SER A 134 11.17 31.58 -6.18
C SER A 134 11.07 30.32 -7.06
N ASN A 135 11.61 30.39 -8.28
CA ASN A 135 11.54 29.33 -9.28
C ASN A 135 12.79 28.44 -9.30
N SER A 136 13.76 28.67 -8.41
CA SER A 136 14.95 27.82 -8.31
C SER A 136 14.63 26.47 -7.67
N LEU A 137 15.41 25.46 -8.01
CA LEU A 137 15.34 24.15 -7.37
C LEU A 137 15.51 24.27 -5.84
N LEU A 138 16.44 25.11 -5.39
CA LEU A 138 16.79 25.24 -3.96
C LEU A 138 15.75 25.98 -3.12
N SER A 139 14.80 26.68 -3.75
CA SER A 139 13.64 27.29 -3.10
C SER A 139 12.38 26.44 -3.23
N SER A 140 12.44 25.30 -3.92
CA SER A 140 11.30 24.43 -4.16
C SER A 140 10.97 23.56 -2.95
N GLN A 141 9.75 23.01 -2.93
CA GLN A 141 9.33 22.01 -1.96
C GLN A 141 10.12 20.69 -2.02
N TYR A 142 10.88 20.48 -3.10
CA TYR A 142 11.63 19.24 -3.33
C TYR A 142 13.03 19.27 -2.72
N VAL A 143 13.40 20.36 -2.05
CA VAL A 143 14.71 20.52 -1.41
C VAL A 143 14.53 20.96 0.03
N HIS A 144 15.10 20.19 0.95
CA HIS A 144 15.24 20.59 2.34
C HIS A 144 16.57 21.29 2.55
N ASN A 145 16.57 22.27 3.45
CA ASN A 145 17.80 22.94 3.84
C ASN A 145 17.94 23.01 5.37
N THR A 146 19.19 23.04 5.81
CA THR A 146 19.54 23.20 7.23
C THR A 146 20.71 24.16 7.34
N ILE A 147 20.63 25.10 8.28
CA ILE A 147 21.70 26.06 8.55
C ILE A 147 22.78 25.34 9.38
N VAL A 148 24.01 25.35 8.89
CA VAL A 148 25.17 24.89 9.66
C VAL A 148 25.62 26.03 10.55
N ALA A 149 25.48 25.87 11.86
CA ALA A 149 26.03 26.82 12.81
C ALA A 149 27.57 26.85 12.65
N PRO A 150 28.22 28.02 12.63
CA PRO A 150 29.67 28.08 12.61
C PRO A 150 30.23 27.38 13.86
N PRO A 151 31.40 26.72 13.76
CA PRO A 151 32.01 26.05 14.89
C PRO A 151 32.25 27.05 16.03
N LYS A 152 31.94 26.66 17.27
CA LYS A 152 32.03 27.48 18.50
C LYS A 152 33.39 28.16 18.72
N ASN A 153 34.42 27.76 17.97
CA ASN A 153 35.82 28.16 18.17
C ASN A 153 36.22 29.41 17.35
N GLU A 154 35.37 29.93 16.46
CA GLU A 154 35.63 31.19 15.74
C GLU A 154 35.11 32.44 16.50
N ILE A 155 34.47 32.26 17.65
CA ILE A 155 34.11 33.37 18.55
C ILE A 155 35.28 33.66 19.50
N LYS A 156 36.47 33.89 18.95
CA LYS A 156 37.55 34.51 19.72
C LYS A 156 38.29 35.50 18.84
N ASN A 157 38.27 36.74 19.32
CA ASN A 157 39.11 37.87 18.97
C ASN A 157 38.53 38.80 17.89
N GLY A 158 37.72 39.75 18.35
CA GLY A 158 37.50 41.03 17.69
C GLY A 158 37.23 42.07 18.78
N ASP A 159 38.15 43.03 18.92
CA ASP A 159 38.07 44.14 19.86
C ASP A 159 36.72 44.89 19.80
N GLY A 160 36.21 45.26 20.97
CA GLY A 160 35.29 46.39 21.17
C GLY A 160 33.83 46.20 20.73
N ASN A 161 32.94 45.98 21.72
CA ASN A 161 31.52 46.38 21.72
C ASN A 161 30.63 46.00 20.51
N MET A 162 30.80 44.84 19.90
CA MET A 162 29.80 44.34 18.94
C MET A 162 28.66 43.61 19.69
N ASN A 163 27.42 44.08 19.55
CA ASN A 163 26.27 43.55 20.28
C ASN A 163 26.07 42.08 19.91
N TYR A 164 25.70 41.22 20.87
CA TYR A 164 25.38 39.80 20.60
C TYR A 164 24.45 39.66 19.38
N LYS A 165 23.47 40.55 19.22
CA LYS A 165 22.58 40.59 18.05
C LYS A 165 23.32 40.78 16.72
N GLU A 166 24.35 41.62 16.67
CA GLU A 166 25.18 41.83 15.48
C GLU A 166 26.11 40.65 15.20
N LEU A 167 26.67 40.04 16.25
CA LEU A 167 27.44 38.78 16.14
C LEU A 167 26.56 37.63 15.62
N PHE A 168 25.33 37.50 16.11
CA PHE A 168 24.35 36.51 15.62
C PHE A 168 23.91 36.82 14.19
N MET A 169 23.71 38.09 13.82
CA MET A 169 23.39 38.46 12.43
C MET A 169 24.59 38.26 11.48
N LYS A 170 25.82 38.48 11.95
CA LYS A 170 27.05 38.29 11.17
C LYS A 170 27.42 36.81 11.01
N ALA A 171 27.16 36.00 12.04
CA ALA A 171 27.27 34.53 11.97
C ALA A 171 26.22 33.93 11.03
N ASN A 172 24.98 34.45 11.04
CA ASN A 172 23.97 34.08 10.06
C ASN A 172 24.29 34.59 8.66
N SER A 173 25.03 35.69 8.53
CA SER A 173 25.47 36.23 7.24
C SER A 173 26.74 35.57 6.67
N SER A 174 27.42 34.71 7.44
CA SER A 174 28.57 33.91 7.00
C SER A 174 28.29 32.40 7.03
N GLY A 175 27.09 32.02 7.48
CA GLY A 175 26.69 30.63 7.62
C GLY A 175 26.68 29.88 6.30
N LYS A 176 26.91 28.57 6.39
CA LYS A 176 26.73 27.63 5.29
C LYS A 176 25.36 26.99 5.43
N LYS A 177 24.63 26.84 4.33
CA LYS A 177 23.40 26.06 4.25
C LYS A 177 23.69 24.75 3.53
N LEU A 178 23.26 23.65 4.14
CA LEU A 178 23.25 22.34 3.50
C LEU A 178 21.90 22.12 2.87
N TYR A 179 21.90 21.72 1.61
CA TYR A 179 20.71 21.41 0.83
C TYR A 179 20.70 19.92 0.50
N VAL A 180 19.54 19.28 0.57
CA VAL A 180 19.33 17.87 0.23
C VAL A 180 17.98 17.73 -0.46
N LEU A 181 17.88 16.86 -1.47
CA LEU A 181 16.59 16.59 -2.08
C LEU A 181 15.69 15.86 -1.09
N GLU A 182 14.40 16.14 -1.14
CA GLU A 182 13.39 15.36 -0.44
C GLU A 182 13.46 13.89 -0.91
N ASP A 183 13.33 12.95 0.04
CA ASP A 183 13.60 11.54 -0.21
C ASP A 183 12.68 10.95 -1.28
N SER A 184 11.37 11.25 -1.23
CA SER A 184 10.43 10.72 -2.21
C SER A 184 10.71 11.23 -3.63
N PHE A 185 11.11 12.50 -3.76
CA PHE A 185 11.53 13.11 -5.02
C PHE A 185 12.81 12.47 -5.55
N TYR A 186 13.83 12.31 -4.70
CA TYR A 186 15.09 11.66 -5.07
C TYR A 186 14.88 10.21 -5.50
N GLN A 187 14.13 9.42 -4.73
CA GLN A 187 13.87 8.01 -5.05
C GLN A 187 13.11 7.87 -6.38
N LEU A 188 12.18 8.79 -6.68
CA LEU A 188 11.44 8.75 -7.93
C LEU A 188 12.31 9.14 -9.13
N LEU A 189 13.20 10.13 -8.99
CA LEU A 189 14.21 10.48 -10.00
C LEU A 189 15.19 9.32 -10.24
N LYS A 190 15.68 8.69 -9.16
CA LYS A 190 16.56 7.52 -9.25
C LYS A 190 15.88 6.36 -9.97
N TYR A 191 14.66 6.02 -9.57
CA TYR A 191 13.85 5.00 -10.25
C TYR A 191 13.63 5.33 -11.72
N SER A 192 13.36 6.60 -12.05
CA SER A 192 13.22 7.05 -13.44
C SER A 192 14.49 6.82 -14.24
N LYS A 193 15.66 7.20 -13.70
CA LYS A 193 16.96 7.03 -14.34
C LYS A 193 17.29 5.55 -14.53
N GLU A 194 17.06 4.71 -13.53
CA GLU A 194 17.35 3.26 -13.59
C GLU A 194 16.42 2.52 -14.55
N LYS A 195 15.13 2.86 -14.57
CA LYS A 195 14.13 2.14 -15.38
C LYS A 195 13.99 2.66 -16.80
N TYR A 196 14.11 3.98 -17.00
CA TYR A 196 13.84 4.64 -18.29
C TYR A 196 15.07 5.32 -18.87
N GLY A 197 16.21 5.37 -18.16
CA GLY A 197 17.44 6.02 -18.62
C GLY A 197 17.35 7.55 -18.62
N ARG A 198 16.28 8.15 -18.08
CA ARG A 198 16.01 9.59 -18.17
C ARG A 198 15.37 10.15 -16.90
N ILE A 199 15.50 11.46 -16.70
CA ILE A 199 14.90 12.21 -15.58
C ILE A 199 14.06 13.41 -16.06
N SER A 200 13.93 13.56 -17.37
CA SER A 200 13.28 14.66 -18.11
C SER A 200 12.66 14.09 -19.40
N HIS A 201 11.79 14.86 -20.05
CA HIS A 201 11.32 14.49 -21.40
C HIS A 201 12.35 14.83 -22.47
N PHE A 202 13.04 15.98 -22.34
CA PHE A 202 13.77 16.60 -23.45
C PHE A 202 15.27 16.80 -23.23
N ARG A 203 15.72 16.80 -21.97
CA ARG A 203 17.13 17.02 -21.59
C ARG A 203 17.83 15.72 -21.23
#